data_AF-A0A542QJE2-F1
#
_entry.id   AF-A0A542QJE2-F1
#
_cell.length_a   1.000
_cell.length_b   1.000
_cell.length_c   1.000
_cell.angle_alpha   90.00
_cell.angle_beta   90.00
_cell.angle_gamma   90.00
#
_symmetry.space_group_name_H-M   'P 1'
#
loop_
_entity.id
_entity.type
_entity.pdbx_description
1 polymer ?
#
loop_
_entity_poly.entity_id
_entity_poly.type
_entity_poly.pdbx_seq_one_letter_code
_entity_poly.pdbx_strand_id
1 'polypeptide(L)'
;MRDEIRTRPWADERRRLHDELGPQGWCALWSATGAQLWDTTRELAERIRTGIVAELVERPEDESDVRLRLLDAVLGQHDAAWLAAFDGRGERLSGLAQVARNAGWWWPYENVVVISERPVELHRDEDGRLDRGDGPALAFPDDFALYAWRGMPVSAAFLDELASLTPAHIRAEENAELRRVMLEFYGYDRYLSESDARPVHRDETGILWRIALEGDEDVVMVEVVNSTPEPDGTHRTYWLRVPPTTRTAKEGVAWTFGLGQEVYEPVRQT
;
A
#
# COMPACT_ATOMS: atom_id res chain seq x y z
N MET A 1 28.39 13.09 14.94
CA MET A 1 27.38 13.64 15.87
C MET A 1 26.19 12.70 16.10
N ARG A 2 25.61 12.07 15.06
CA ARG A 2 24.52 11.08 15.21
C ARG A 2 24.76 10.00 16.27
N ASP A 3 25.98 9.46 16.34
CA ASP A 3 26.33 8.43 17.33
C ASP A 3 26.11 8.91 18.77
N GLU A 4 26.51 10.14 19.08
CA GLU A 4 26.44 10.75 20.40
C GLU A 4 25.02 11.20 20.77
N ILE A 5 24.29 11.81 19.82
CA ILE A 5 22.96 12.37 20.09
C ILE A 5 21.85 11.31 20.00
N ARG A 6 22.01 10.31 19.11
CA ARG A 6 20.98 9.31 18.83
C ARG A 6 21.43 7.91 19.19
N THR A 7 22.49 7.39 18.56
CA THR A 7 22.78 5.93 18.63
C THR A 7 23.10 5.45 20.05
N ARG A 8 24.03 6.08 20.76
CA ARG A 8 24.43 5.68 22.12
C ARG A 8 23.31 5.90 23.15
N PRO A 9 22.68 7.09 23.25
CA PRO A 9 21.61 7.30 24.22
C PRO A 9 20.47 6.29 24.05
N TRP A 10 20.14 5.96 22.81
CA TRP A 10 19.11 4.98 22.47
C TRP A 10 19.47 3.55 22.87
N ALA A 11 20.69 3.13 22.56
CA ALA A 11 21.19 1.81 22.93
C ALA A 11 21.24 1.65 24.45
N ASP A 12 21.65 2.69 25.16
CA ASP A 12 21.70 2.72 26.63
C ASP A 12 20.30 2.64 27.23
N GLU A 13 19.32 3.40 26.70
CA GLU A 13 17.95 3.39 27.20
C GLU A 13 17.27 2.04 26.96
N ARG A 14 17.49 1.45 25.78
CA ARG A 14 17.02 0.09 25.48
C ARG A 14 17.63 -0.94 26.42
N ARG A 15 18.93 -0.86 26.68
CA ARG A 15 19.61 -1.78 27.61
C ARG A 15 19.04 -1.63 29.03
N ARG A 16 18.91 -0.38 29.50
CA ARG A 16 18.36 -0.07 30.82
C ARG A 16 16.96 -0.67 31.02
N LEU A 17 16.06 -0.48 30.04
CA LEU A 17 14.71 -1.05 30.11
C LEU A 17 14.71 -2.57 30.04
N HIS A 18 15.57 -3.15 29.19
CA HIS A 18 15.67 -4.60 29.09
C HIS A 18 16.19 -5.22 30.40
N ASP A 19 17.16 -4.58 31.07
CA ASP A 19 17.70 -5.04 32.36
C ASP A 19 16.68 -4.88 33.49
N GLU A 20 15.87 -3.81 33.48
CA GLU A 20 14.82 -3.54 34.47
C GLU A 20 13.61 -4.49 34.35
N LEU A 21 13.12 -4.71 33.13
CA LEU A 21 11.90 -5.47 32.86
C LEU A 21 12.14 -6.97 32.65
N GLY A 22 13.38 -7.33 32.34
CA GLY A 22 13.74 -8.64 31.83
C GLY A 22 13.13 -8.94 30.44
N PRO A 23 13.45 -10.11 29.85
CA PRO A 23 13.03 -10.44 28.49
C PRO A 23 11.51 -10.46 28.29
N GLN A 24 10.76 -11.02 29.25
CA GLN A 24 9.30 -11.13 29.14
C GLN A 24 8.61 -9.77 29.27
N GLY A 25 9.03 -8.95 30.24
CA GLY A 25 8.48 -7.60 30.42
C GLY A 25 8.81 -6.69 29.23
N TRP A 26 10.02 -6.81 28.66
CA TRP A 26 10.38 -6.12 27.42
C TRP A 26 9.48 -6.54 26.24
N CYS A 27 9.26 -7.84 26.03
CA CYS A 27 8.38 -8.32 24.97
C CYS A 27 6.95 -7.81 25.14
N ALA A 28 6.40 -7.88 26.36
CA ALA A 28 5.06 -7.39 26.65
C ALA A 28 4.93 -5.88 26.40
N LEU A 29 5.93 -5.09 26.84
CA LEU A 29 5.99 -3.65 26.59
C LEU A 29 6.04 -3.35 25.09
N TRP A 30 6.94 -4.02 24.36
CA TRP A 30 7.08 -3.81 22.91
C TRP A 30 5.78 -4.13 22.17
N SER A 31 5.15 -5.27 22.46
CA SER A 31 3.87 -5.66 21.87
C SER A 31 2.75 -4.66 22.18
N ALA A 32 2.72 -4.10 23.38
CA ALA A 32 1.72 -3.10 23.78
C ALA A 32 1.97 -1.69 23.23
N THR A 33 3.17 -1.43 22.70
CA THR A 33 3.59 -0.09 22.24
C THR A 33 4.13 -0.14 20.81
N GLY A 34 5.46 -0.20 20.65
CA GLY A 34 6.14 -0.02 19.39
C GLY A 34 5.81 -1.02 18.30
N ALA A 35 5.48 -2.27 18.67
CA ALA A 35 5.15 -3.31 17.69
C ALA A 35 3.96 -2.92 16.81
N GLN A 36 2.97 -2.21 17.35
CA GLN A 36 1.77 -1.79 16.62
C GLN A 36 2.07 -0.75 15.54
N LEU A 37 3.18 -0.01 15.66
CA LEU A 37 3.58 1.05 14.73
C LEU A 37 4.75 0.64 13.84
N TRP A 38 5.39 -0.49 14.14
CA TRP A 38 6.69 -0.85 13.59
C TRP A 38 6.66 -1.00 12.07
N ASP A 39 5.80 -1.86 11.55
CA ASP A 39 5.76 -2.12 10.11
C ASP A 39 5.32 -0.87 9.34
N THR A 40 4.28 -0.20 9.82
CA THR A 40 3.74 1.03 9.24
C THR A 40 4.77 2.17 9.14
N THR A 41 5.61 2.37 10.17
CA THR A 41 6.63 3.42 10.18
C THR A 41 7.89 3.03 9.41
N ARG A 42 8.32 1.76 9.53
CA ARG A 42 9.48 1.21 8.81
C ARG A 42 9.24 1.21 7.30
N GLU A 43 8.10 0.70 6.85
CA GLU A 43 7.78 0.62 5.42
C GLU A 43 7.69 2.01 4.80
N LEU A 44 7.04 2.96 5.48
CA LEU A 44 6.97 4.33 5.00
C LEU A 44 8.37 4.97 4.91
N ALA A 45 9.23 4.74 5.90
CA ALA A 45 10.60 5.24 5.86
C ALA A 45 11.42 4.66 4.69
N GLU A 46 11.26 3.36 4.39
CA GLU A 46 11.92 2.75 3.23
C GLU A 46 11.36 3.27 1.89
N ARG A 47 10.05 3.55 1.82
CA ARG A 47 9.44 4.17 0.63
C ARG A 47 9.96 5.58 0.39
N ILE A 48 10.05 6.39 1.44
CA ILE A 48 10.67 7.73 1.38
C ILE A 48 12.12 7.62 0.91
N ARG A 49 12.91 6.72 1.51
CA ARG A 49 14.31 6.51 1.09
C ARG A 49 14.42 6.14 -0.40
N THR A 50 13.59 5.21 -0.84
CA THR A 50 13.57 4.76 -2.24
C THR A 50 13.19 5.89 -3.18
N GLY A 51 12.18 6.70 -2.82
CA GLY A 51 11.78 7.86 -3.61
C GLY A 51 12.86 8.94 -3.70
N ILE A 52 13.50 9.28 -2.57
CA ILE A 52 14.61 10.24 -2.56
C ILE A 52 15.76 9.76 -3.46
N VAL A 53 16.10 8.47 -3.40
CA VAL A 53 17.14 7.90 -4.28
C VAL A 53 16.72 8.01 -5.75
N ALA A 54 15.48 7.65 -6.09
CA ALA A 54 14.98 7.73 -7.46
C ALA A 54 14.96 9.16 -8.02
N GLU A 55 14.71 10.16 -7.16
CA GLU A 55 14.65 11.57 -7.57
C GLU A 55 16.04 12.22 -7.69
N LEU A 56 16.97 11.91 -6.78
CA LEU A 56 18.27 12.57 -6.73
C LEU A 56 19.36 11.89 -7.56
N VAL A 57 19.22 10.61 -7.90
CA VAL A 57 20.24 9.86 -8.65
C VAL A 57 20.06 10.11 -10.15
N GLU A 58 20.83 11.05 -10.69
CA GLU A 58 20.90 11.28 -12.13
C GLU A 58 21.79 10.27 -12.86
N ARG A 59 22.88 9.84 -12.18
CA ARG A 59 23.86 8.90 -12.73
C ARG A 59 24.09 7.74 -11.74
N PRO A 60 24.28 6.50 -12.22
CA PRO A 60 24.44 5.33 -11.35
C PRO A 60 25.56 5.47 -10.29
N GLU A 61 26.64 6.20 -10.60
CA GLU A 61 27.73 6.44 -9.66
C GLU A 61 27.36 7.28 -8.43
N ASP A 62 26.31 8.11 -8.52
CA ASP A 62 25.90 9.03 -7.46
C ASP A 62 25.02 8.33 -6.39
N GLU A 63 24.49 7.14 -6.69
CA GLU A 63 23.57 6.42 -5.81
C GLU A 63 24.18 6.11 -4.44
N SER A 64 25.42 5.62 -4.42
CA SER A 64 26.09 5.25 -3.17
C SER A 64 26.21 6.45 -2.22
N ASP A 65 26.50 7.62 -2.77
CA ASP A 65 26.67 8.86 -2.03
C ASP A 65 25.35 9.38 -1.44
N VAL A 66 24.25 9.26 -2.18
CA VAL A 66 22.91 9.58 -1.69
C VAL A 66 22.52 8.62 -0.56
N ARG A 67 22.67 7.31 -0.78
CA ARG A 67 22.32 6.29 0.23
C ARG A 67 23.11 6.45 1.52
N LEU A 68 24.40 6.75 1.44
CA LEU A 68 25.24 7.01 2.62
C LEU A 68 24.71 8.17 3.46
N ARG A 69 24.30 9.28 2.83
CA ARG A 69 23.70 10.43 3.55
C ARG A 69 22.38 10.04 4.22
N LEU A 70 21.56 9.20 3.58
CA LEU A 70 20.30 8.74 4.17
C LEU A 70 20.50 7.78 5.36
N LEU A 71 21.62 7.05 5.44
CA LEU A 71 21.96 6.22 6.61
C LEU A 71 22.25 7.05 7.86
N ASP A 72 22.80 8.26 7.67
CA ASP A 72 23.10 9.20 8.75
C ASP A 72 21.88 10.00 9.22
N ALA A 73 20.71 9.80 8.61
CA ALA A 73 19.48 10.42 9.08
C ALA A 73 19.08 9.88 10.46
N VAL A 74 18.51 10.76 11.27
CA VAL A 74 17.61 10.41 12.37
C VAL A 74 16.19 10.58 11.85
N LEU A 75 15.33 9.56 12.02
CA LEU A 75 14.13 9.41 11.19
C LEU A 75 12.92 10.19 11.72
N GLY A 76 13.10 10.99 12.78
CA GLY A 76 12.09 11.87 13.36
C GLY A 76 10.81 11.11 13.68
N GLN A 77 9.69 11.53 13.12
CA GLN A 77 8.39 10.85 13.32
C GLN A 77 8.40 9.34 12.98
N HIS A 78 9.28 8.86 12.10
CA HIS A 78 9.35 7.43 11.74
C HIS A 78 10.14 6.59 12.75
N ASP A 79 10.78 7.23 13.73
CA ASP A 79 11.32 6.58 14.93
C ASP A 79 10.23 6.37 16.02
N ALA A 80 8.97 6.77 15.77
CA ALA A 80 7.88 6.78 16.76
C ALA A 80 7.58 5.41 17.39
N ALA A 81 7.70 4.30 16.64
CA ALA A 81 7.49 2.96 17.19
C ALA A 81 8.38 2.70 18.41
N TRP A 82 9.66 3.02 18.29
CA TRP A 82 10.60 2.90 19.40
C TRP A 82 10.37 3.94 20.48
N LEU A 83 10.15 5.21 20.11
CA LEU A 83 9.93 6.28 21.07
C LEU A 83 8.70 6.01 21.95
N ALA A 84 7.65 5.39 21.41
CA ALA A 84 6.49 4.95 22.18
C ALA A 84 6.83 3.91 23.26
N ALA A 85 7.76 2.99 22.98
CA ALA A 85 8.22 2.02 23.97
C ALA A 85 9.04 2.68 25.11
N PHE A 86 9.71 3.80 24.84
CA PHE A 86 10.49 4.55 25.83
C PHE A 86 9.67 5.62 26.57
N ASP A 87 8.50 6.01 26.04
CA ASP A 87 7.72 7.15 26.54
C ASP A 87 7.35 6.96 28.02
N GLY A 88 7.53 8.02 28.82
CA GLY A 88 7.26 8.03 30.26
C GLY A 88 8.19 7.15 31.12
N ARG A 89 9.22 6.53 30.56
CA ARG A 89 10.11 5.60 31.28
C ARG A 89 11.52 6.14 31.50
N GLY A 90 11.84 7.31 30.98
CA GLY A 90 13.12 8.00 31.16
C GLY A 90 13.14 9.32 30.40
N GLU A 91 14.04 10.22 30.78
CA GLU A 91 14.15 11.55 30.16
C GLU A 91 15.25 11.63 29.09
N ARG A 92 16.11 10.61 29.00
CA ARG A 92 17.30 10.60 28.13
C ARG A 92 16.96 10.77 26.65
N LEU A 93 15.80 10.29 26.21
CA LEU A 93 15.33 10.42 24.82
C LEU A 93 14.29 11.52 24.63
N SER A 94 14.02 12.35 25.64
CA SER A 94 12.99 13.41 25.59
C SER A 94 13.21 14.39 24.44
N GLY A 95 14.47 14.80 24.20
CA GLY A 95 14.83 15.67 23.09
C GLY A 95 14.55 15.03 21.71
N LEU A 96 14.95 13.77 21.53
CA LEU A 96 14.65 13.02 20.30
C LEU A 96 13.13 12.86 20.10
N ALA A 97 12.40 12.60 21.18
CA ALA A 97 10.95 12.51 21.16
C ALA A 97 10.28 13.86 20.87
N GLN A 98 10.87 14.97 21.29
CA GLN A 98 10.38 16.31 20.96
C GLN A 98 10.59 16.61 19.48
N VAL A 99 11.75 16.29 18.91
CA VAL A 99 12.00 16.45 17.46
C VAL A 99 11.04 15.58 16.66
N ALA A 100 10.87 14.30 17.02
CA ALA A 100 9.98 13.38 16.32
C ALA A 100 8.50 13.83 16.30
N ARG A 101 8.06 14.58 17.32
CA ARG A 101 6.70 15.15 17.37
C ARG A 101 6.53 16.39 16.49
N ASN A 102 7.62 17.10 16.17
CA ASN A 102 7.56 18.41 15.52
C ASN A 102 8.22 18.46 14.13
N ALA A 103 8.99 17.45 13.74
CA ALA A 103 9.76 17.47 12.50
C ALA A 103 9.89 16.08 11.83
N GLY A 104 10.31 16.10 10.57
CA GLY A 104 10.65 14.94 9.77
C GLY A 104 12.06 14.42 10.06
N TRP A 105 12.72 13.94 9.01
CA TRP A 105 14.08 13.42 9.12
C TRP A 105 15.08 14.57 9.34
N TRP A 106 16.16 14.29 10.04
CA TRP A 106 17.17 15.31 10.33
C TRP A 106 18.56 14.73 10.46
N TRP A 107 19.56 15.57 10.19
CA TRP A 107 20.97 15.23 10.16
C TRP A 107 21.72 16.11 11.15
N PRO A 108 22.17 15.55 12.29
CA PRO A 108 23.03 16.25 13.22
C PRO A 108 24.48 16.27 12.71
N TYR A 109 25.03 17.47 12.58
CA TYR A 109 26.47 17.72 12.46
C TYR A 109 26.96 18.46 13.71
N GLU A 110 28.27 18.72 13.79
CA GLU A 110 28.87 19.33 14.99
C GLU A 110 28.32 20.71 15.31
N ASN A 111 28.15 21.56 14.29
CA ASN A 111 27.75 22.96 14.45
C ASN A 111 26.47 23.34 13.68
N VAL A 112 25.85 22.38 13.00
CA VAL A 112 24.66 22.60 12.16
C VAL A 112 23.76 21.39 12.19
N VAL A 113 22.45 21.63 12.09
CA VAL A 113 21.44 20.59 11.90
C VAL A 113 20.70 20.90 10.61
N VAL A 114 20.59 19.90 9.74
CA VAL A 114 19.67 19.94 8.59
C VAL A 114 18.41 19.20 8.99
N ILE A 115 17.24 19.80 8.80
CA ILE A 115 15.96 19.23 9.21
C ILE A 115 14.97 19.34 8.07
N SER A 116 14.24 18.26 7.83
CA SER A 116 13.13 18.19 6.89
C SER A 116 11.82 18.44 7.65
N GLU A 117 10.91 19.16 7.00
CA GLU A 117 9.53 19.31 7.47
C GLU A 117 8.80 17.96 7.48
N ARG A 118 7.60 17.94 8.07
CA ARG A 118 6.75 16.75 8.05
C ARG A 118 5.95 16.69 6.73
N PRO A 119 5.55 15.50 6.26
CA PRO A 119 4.60 15.39 5.17
C PRO A 119 3.32 16.18 5.48
N VAL A 120 2.81 16.90 4.49
CA VAL A 120 1.54 17.64 4.54
C VAL A 120 0.36 16.77 4.13
N GLU A 121 0.61 15.72 3.35
CA GLU A 121 -0.39 14.74 2.91
C GLU A 121 0.12 13.31 3.15
N LEU A 122 -0.75 12.41 3.61
CA LEU A 122 -0.49 10.99 3.76
C LEU A 122 -1.79 10.20 3.58
N HIS A 123 -1.88 9.44 2.49
CA HIS A 123 -3.03 8.62 2.10
C HIS A 123 -2.63 7.15 2.04
N ARG A 124 -3.48 6.30 2.62
CA ARG A 124 -3.19 4.88 2.80
C ARG A 124 -4.43 4.03 2.62
N ASP A 125 -4.22 2.80 2.17
CA ASP A 125 -5.27 1.78 2.14
C ASP A 125 -5.49 1.16 3.54
N GLU A 126 -6.45 0.24 3.63
CA GLU A 126 -6.80 -0.47 4.87
C GLU A 126 -5.63 -1.32 5.43
N ASP A 127 -4.71 -1.74 4.56
CA ASP A 127 -3.49 -2.47 4.92
C ASP A 127 -2.34 -1.53 5.35
N GLY A 128 -2.55 -0.20 5.32
CA GLY A 128 -1.56 0.80 5.70
C GLY A 128 -0.49 1.09 4.65
N ARG A 129 -0.68 0.65 3.41
CA ARG A 129 0.22 0.94 2.28
C ARG A 129 -0.12 2.30 1.69
N LEU A 130 0.84 2.98 1.06
CA LEU A 130 0.58 4.23 0.35
C LEU A 130 -0.42 3.98 -0.79
N ASP A 131 -1.51 4.75 -0.82
CA ASP A 131 -2.55 4.58 -1.82
C ASP A 131 -3.31 5.89 -2.05
N ARG A 132 -3.34 6.34 -3.31
CA ARG A 132 -4.19 7.44 -3.78
C ARG A 132 -4.30 7.43 -5.31
N GLY A 133 -5.53 7.52 -5.82
CA GLY A 133 -5.82 7.45 -7.26
C GLY A 133 -5.88 8.80 -8.00
N ASP A 134 -5.92 9.92 -7.28
CA ASP A 134 -6.18 11.26 -7.83
C ASP A 134 -5.11 12.30 -7.44
N GLY A 135 -3.96 11.84 -6.94
CA GLY A 135 -2.89 12.71 -6.48
C GLY A 135 -1.80 11.96 -5.71
N PRO A 136 -0.87 12.68 -5.06
CA PRO A 136 0.20 12.06 -4.31
C PRO A 136 -0.32 11.36 -3.06
N ALA A 137 0.13 10.12 -2.85
CA ALA A 137 -0.15 9.37 -1.64
C ALA A 137 0.66 9.90 -0.44
N LEU A 138 1.79 10.55 -0.70
CA LEU A 138 2.60 11.27 0.28
C LEU A 138 3.10 12.57 -0.35
N ALA A 139 2.97 13.70 0.33
CA ALA A 139 3.53 14.96 -0.15
C ALA A 139 4.21 15.73 0.99
N PHE A 140 5.33 16.37 0.66
CA PHE A 140 6.06 17.30 1.53
C PHE A 140 5.87 18.75 1.03
N PRO A 141 6.11 19.75 1.89
CA PRO A 141 5.90 21.15 1.54
C PRO A 141 6.94 21.71 0.54
N ASP A 142 7.99 20.96 0.24
CA ASP A 142 9.03 21.27 -0.74
C ASP A 142 8.81 20.58 -2.10
N ASP A 143 7.57 20.16 -2.36
CA ASP A 143 7.11 19.48 -3.58
C ASP A 143 7.62 18.03 -3.76
N PHE A 144 8.44 17.50 -2.84
CA PHE A 144 8.76 16.08 -2.83
C PHE A 144 7.50 15.25 -2.59
N ALA A 145 7.19 14.33 -3.51
CA ALA A 145 5.95 13.56 -3.47
C ALA A 145 6.14 12.12 -3.93
N LEU A 146 5.38 11.21 -3.32
CA LEU A 146 5.29 9.81 -3.74
C LEU A 146 3.86 9.50 -4.20
N TYR A 147 3.77 8.88 -5.36
CA TYR A 147 2.53 8.40 -5.95
C TYR A 147 2.47 6.88 -5.85
N ALA A 148 1.34 6.34 -5.41
CA ALA A 148 1.18 4.92 -5.24
C ALA A 148 -0.28 4.49 -5.38
N TRP A 149 -0.48 3.32 -5.96
CA TRP A 149 -1.77 2.62 -6.05
C TRP A 149 -1.66 1.30 -5.29
N ARG A 150 -2.40 1.16 -4.18
CA ARG A 150 -2.40 -0.03 -3.30
C ARG A 150 -0.98 -0.49 -2.89
N GLY A 151 -0.11 0.48 -2.64
CA GLY A 151 1.31 0.26 -2.31
C GLY A 151 2.26 0.07 -3.50
N MET A 152 1.76 -0.02 -4.73
CA MET A 152 2.59 -0.08 -5.94
C MET A 152 2.99 1.33 -6.38
N PRO A 153 4.30 1.66 -6.48
CA PRO A 153 4.73 2.99 -6.94
C PRO A 153 4.34 3.25 -8.39
N VAL A 154 3.68 4.37 -8.62
CA VAL A 154 3.30 4.85 -9.96
C VAL A 154 3.86 6.24 -10.19
N SER A 155 3.83 6.74 -11.43
CA SER A 155 4.19 8.13 -11.72
C SER A 155 2.95 9.04 -11.62
N ALA A 156 3.18 10.35 -11.44
CA ALA A 156 2.11 11.34 -11.55
C ALA A 156 1.44 11.28 -12.94
N ALA A 157 2.25 11.19 -13.99
CA ALA A 157 1.77 11.09 -15.37
C ALA A 157 0.87 9.86 -15.58
N PHE A 158 1.22 8.72 -14.97
CA PHE A 158 0.37 7.53 -15.02
C PHE A 158 -1.00 7.77 -14.41
N LEU A 159 -1.08 8.46 -13.26
CA LEU A 159 -2.39 8.79 -12.65
C LEU A 159 -3.20 9.76 -13.52
N ASP A 160 -2.54 10.76 -14.12
CA ASP A 160 -3.22 11.70 -15.03
C ASP A 160 -3.81 10.97 -16.26
N GLU A 161 -3.10 9.96 -16.77
CA GLU A 161 -3.57 9.13 -17.89
C GLU A 161 -4.80 8.29 -17.53
N LEU A 162 -4.96 7.88 -16.26
CA LEU A 162 -6.08 7.03 -15.81
C LEU A 162 -7.44 7.64 -16.16
N ALA A 163 -7.58 8.97 -16.07
CA ALA A 163 -8.82 9.69 -16.38
C ALA A 163 -9.26 9.59 -17.85
N SER A 164 -8.33 9.26 -18.76
CA SER A 164 -8.54 9.20 -20.21
C SER A 164 -8.38 7.80 -20.80
N LEU A 165 -8.32 6.78 -19.95
CA LEU A 165 -8.13 5.39 -20.37
C LEU A 165 -9.20 4.94 -21.38
N THR A 166 -8.78 4.06 -22.28
CA THR A 166 -9.67 3.33 -23.19
C THR A 166 -9.34 1.84 -23.10
N PRO A 167 -10.27 0.93 -23.44
CA PRO A 167 -9.98 -0.50 -23.44
C PRO A 167 -8.81 -0.87 -24.38
N ALA A 168 -8.61 -0.12 -25.46
CA ALA A 168 -7.49 -0.32 -26.38
C ALA A 168 -6.14 0.06 -25.73
N HIS A 169 -6.07 1.19 -25.01
CA HIS A 169 -4.88 1.58 -24.27
C HIS A 169 -4.53 0.56 -23.19
N ILE A 170 -5.53 0.12 -22.42
CA ILE A 170 -5.34 -0.91 -21.38
C ILE A 170 -4.77 -2.21 -21.99
N ARG A 171 -5.27 -2.66 -23.15
CA ARG A 171 -4.74 -3.86 -23.82
C ARG A 171 -3.31 -3.69 -24.34
N ALA A 172 -2.93 -2.48 -24.74
CA ALA A 172 -1.62 -2.19 -25.30
C ALA A 172 -0.53 -2.00 -24.23
N GLU A 173 -0.89 -1.83 -22.96
CA GLU A 173 0.07 -1.72 -21.86
C GLU A 173 0.85 -3.03 -21.69
N GLU A 174 2.16 -2.98 -21.87
CA GLU A 174 3.05 -4.13 -21.81
C GLU A 174 3.32 -4.56 -20.36
N ASN A 175 3.41 -3.59 -19.44
CA ASN A 175 3.67 -3.87 -18.04
C ASN A 175 2.40 -4.43 -17.37
N ALA A 176 2.43 -5.73 -17.06
CA ALA A 176 1.32 -6.44 -16.44
C ALA A 176 0.79 -5.78 -15.14
N GLU A 177 1.69 -5.26 -14.30
CA GLU A 177 1.30 -4.61 -13.05
C GLU A 177 0.58 -3.28 -13.31
N LEU A 178 1.06 -2.46 -14.25
CA LEU A 178 0.40 -1.22 -14.63
C LEU A 178 -0.94 -1.50 -15.29
N ARG A 179 -1.00 -2.47 -16.22
CA ARG A 179 -2.24 -2.89 -16.88
C ARG A 179 -3.29 -3.35 -15.88
N ARG A 180 -2.88 -4.07 -14.83
CA ARG A 180 -3.78 -4.49 -13.75
C ARG A 180 -4.34 -3.30 -12.99
N VAL A 181 -3.52 -2.30 -12.66
CA VAL A 181 -3.99 -1.05 -12.06
C VAL A 181 -4.95 -0.32 -12.98
N MET A 182 -4.63 -0.20 -14.27
CA MET A 182 -5.53 0.42 -15.24
C MET A 182 -6.89 -0.29 -15.29
N LEU A 183 -6.92 -1.63 -15.28
CA LEU A 183 -8.16 -2.41 -15.24
C LEU A 183 -8.96 -2.18 -13.96
N GLU A 184 -8.28 -2.14 -12.80
CA GLU A 184 -8.90 -1.88 -11.51
C GLU A 184 -9.50 -0.47 -11.42
N PHE A 185 -8.76 0.54 -11.92
CA PHE A 185 -9.24 1.92 -11.99
C PHE A 185 -10.41 2.07 -12.98
N TYR A 186 -10.30 1.46 -14.17
CA TYR A 186 -11.30 1.57 -15.22
C TYR A 186 -12.63 0.90 -14.87
N GLY A 187 -12.57 -0.14 -14.03
CA GLY A 187 -13.68 -1.02 -13.72
C GLY A 187 -13.79 -2.17 -14.73
N TYR A 188 -13.86 -3.40 -14.21
CA TYR A 188 -13.96 -4.60 -15.05
C TYR A 188 -15.27 -4.66 -15.83
N ASP A 189 -16.37 -4.18 -15.26
CA ASP A 189 -17.69 -4.09 -15.88
C ASP A 189 -17.68 -3.15 -17.09
N ARG A 190 -17.10 -1.96 -16.92
CA ARG A 190 -16.92 -0.99 -18.00
C ARG A 190 -15.97 -1.52 -19.06
N TYR A 191 -14.86 -2.13 -18.65
CA TYR A 191 -13.90 -2.72 -19.59
C TYR A 191 -14.55 -3.83 -20.43
N LEU A 192 -15.31 -4.73 -19.81
CA LEU A 192 -15.98 -5.85 -20.51
C LEU A 192 -17.08 -5.36 -21.45
N SER A 193 -17.86 -4.35 -21.05
CA SER A 193 -18.92 -3.79 -21.90
C SER A 193 -18.40 -2.95 -23.07
N GLU A 194 -17.27 -2.26 -22.89
CA GLU A 194 -16.67 -1.39 -23.92
C GLU A 194 -15.54 -2.07 -24.72
N SER A 195 -15.23 -3.34 -24.44
CA SER A 195 -14.29 -4.15 -25.21
C SER A 195 -15.00 -5.19 -26.06
N ASP A 196 -14.29 -5.79 -27.02
CA ASP A 196 -14.76 -6.95 -27.78
C ASP A 196 -14.71 -8.26 -26.97
N ALA A 197 -14.75 -8.17 -25.63
CA ALA A 197 -14.74 -9.33 -24.75
C ALA A 197 -15.97 -10.21 -25.02
N ARG A 198 -15.77 -11.52 -25.03
CA ARG A 198 -16.83 -12.50 -25.29
C ARG A 198 -17.06 -13.35 -24.05
N PRO A 199 -18.33 -13.64 -23.70
CA PRO A 199 -18.62 -14.56 -22.63
C PRO A 199 -18.08 -15.95 -22.98
N VAL A 200 -17.45 -16.61 -22.02
CA VAL A 200 -16.88 -17.96 -22.18
C VAL A 200 -17.85 -19.05 -21.75
N HIS A 201 -18.78 -18.76 -20.83
CA HIS A 201 -19.82 -19.68 -20.40
C HIS A 201 -21.04 -18.90 -19.93
N ARG A 202 -22.24 -19.48 -20.08
CA ARG A 202 -23.49 -18.93 -19.53
C ARG A 202 -24.38 -20.06 -19.07
N ASP A 203 -24.88 -19.94 -17.85
CA ASP A 203 -25.87 -20.86 -17.30
C ASP A 203 -26.89 -20.08 -16.45
N GLU A 204 -27.71 -20.79 -15.68
CA GLU A 204 -28.74 -20.21 -14.82
C GLU A 204 -28.21 -19.43 -13.60
N THR A 205 -26.92 -19.56 -13.28
CA THR A 205 -26.28 -18.86 -12.16
C THR A 205 -25.62 -17.55 -12.58
N GLY A 206 -25.27 -17.39 -13.86
CA GLY A 206 -24.64 -16.17 -14.36
C GLY A 206 -23.94 -16.34 -15.70
N ILE A 207 -23.08 -15.36 -16.01
CA ILE A 207 -22.24 -15.36 -17.21
C ILE A 207 -20.78 -15.31 -16.76
N LEU A 208 -19.95 -16.22 -17.28
CA LEU A 208 -18.52 -16.22 -17.08
C LEU A 208 -17.86 -15.46 -18.23
N TRP A 209 -17.01 -14.51 -17.89
CA TRP A 209 -16.25 -13.67 -18.80
C TRP A 209 -14.76 -13.92 -18.62
N ARG A 210 -14.01 -13.86 -19.72
CA ARG A 210 -12.56 -14.03 -19.73
C ARG A 210 -11.91 -12.94 -20.57
N ILE A 211 -10.98 -12.22 -19.97
CA ILE A 211 -10.14 -11.24 -20.63
C ILE A 211 -8.76 -11.90 -20.75
N ALA A 212 -8.41 -12.27 -21.98
CA ALA A 212 -7.06 -12.72 -22.26
C ALA A 212 -6.08 -11.55 -22.13
N LEU A 213 -5.07 -11.70 -21.28
CA LEU A 213 -3.99 -10.72 -21.11
C LEU A 213 -2.70 -11.33 -21.65
N GLU A 214 -2.14 -10.72 -22.69
CA GLU A 214 -0.89 -11.22 -23.27
C GLU A 214 0.27 -11.07 -22.27
N GLY A 215 1.05 -12.13 -22.09
CA GLY A 215 2.18 -12.15 -21.15
C GLY A 215 1.78 -12.21 -19.67
N ASP A 216 0.52 -12.51 -19.35
CA ASP A 216 0.00 -12.51 -17.98
C ASP A 216 -1.15 -13.52 -17.81
N GLU A 217 -1.62 -13.70 -16.58
CA GLU A 217 -2.75 -14.56 -16.26
C GLU A 217 -4.09 -13.89 -16.66
N ASP A 218 -4.98 -14.68 -17.28
CA ASP A 218 -6.30 -14.18 -17.69
C ASP A 218 -7.08 -13.58 -16.52
N VAL A 219 -7.82 -12.50 -16.79
CA VAL A 219 -8.83 -12.02 -15.84
C VAL A 219 -10.13 -12.76 -16.09
N VAL A 220 -10.63 -13.47 -15.08
CA VAL A 220 -11.92 -14.16 -15.14
C VAL A 220 -12.89 -13.52 -14.16
N MET A 221 -14.07 -13.18 -14.67
CA MET A 221 -15.14 -12.52 -13.92
C MET A 221 -16.43 -13.29 -14.09
N VAL A 222 -17.24 -13.39 -13.03
CA VAL A 222 -18.62 -13.86 -13.12
C VAL A 222 -19.58 -12.69 -12.96
N GLU A 223 -20.45 -12.52 -13.94
CA GLU A 223 -21.58 -11.59 -13.92
C GLU A 223 -22.79 -12.31 -13.33
N VAL A 224 -23.30 -11.79 -12.22
CA VAL A 224 -24.46 -12.33 -11.50
C VAL A 224 -25.47 -11.23 -11.23
N VAL A 225 -26.75 -11.56 -11.34
CA VAL A 225 -27.83 -10.66 -10.93
C VAL A 225 -28.26 -11.09 -9.53
N ASN A 226 -28.32 -10.15 -8.59
CA ASN A 226 -28.73 -10.47 -7.23
C ASN A 226 -30.16 -11.01 -7.21
N SER A 227 -30.40 -12.14 -6.55
CA SER A 227 -31.73 -12.75 -6.48
C SER A 227 -32.67 -12.00 -5.55
N THR A 228 -32.13 -11.14 -4.67
CA THR A 228 -32.93 -10.28 -3.78
C THR A 228 -33.02 -8.88 -4.39
N PRO A 229 -34.23 -8.36 -4.65
CA PRO A 229 -34.39 -6.99 -5.11
C PRO A 229 -33.92 -6.01 -4.03
N GLU A 230 -33.33 -4.91 -4.47
CA GLU A 230 -33.03 -3.75 -3.64
C GLU A 230 -34.33 -3.16 -3.04
N PRO A 231 -34.26 -2.29 -2.02
CA PRO A 231 -35.46 -1.70 -1.41
C PRO A 231 -36.40 -0.97 -2.38
N ASP A 232 -35.91 -0.58 -3.55
CA ASP A 232 -36.66 0.06 -4.64
C ASP A 232 -37.24 -0.93 -5.67
N GLY A 233 -37.03 -2.23 -5.49
CA GLY A 233 -37.49 -3.29 -6.38
C GLY A 233 -36.54 -3.62 -7.54
N THR A 234 -35.44 -2.88 -7.70
CA THR A 234 -34.46 -3.13 -8.76
C THR A 234 -33.54 -4.29 -8.41
N HIS A 235 -32.97 -4.95 -9.42
CA HIS A 235 -31.95 -5.98 -9.22
C HIS A 235 -30.61 -5.41 -9.65
N ARG A 236 -29.57 -5.63 -8.84
CA ARG A 236 -28.21 -5.21 -9.16
C ARG A 236 -27.43 -6.33 -9.84
N THR A 237 -26.71 -5.96 -10.89
CA THR A 237 -25.70 -6.82 -11.52
C THR A 237 -24.37 -6.62 -10.81
N TYR A 238 -23.77 -7.71 -10.39
CA TYR A 238 -22.46 -7.76 -9.77
C TYR A 238 -21.48 -8.47 -10.70
N TRP A 239 -20.25 -7.97 -10.73
CA TRP A 239 -19.13 -8.55 -11.46
C TRP A 239 -18.07 -8.96 -10.45
N LEU A 240 -17.94 -10.26 -10.21
CA LEU A 240 -17.06 -10.81 -9.17
C LEU A 240 -15.86 -11.48 -9.81
N ARG A 241 -14.65 -11.12 -9.35
CA ARG A 241 -13.42 -11.75 -9.81
C ARG A 241 -13.32 -13.16 -9.24
N VAL A 242 -12.99 -14.13 -10.10
CA VAL A 242 -12.88 -15.56 -9.76
C VAL A 242 -11.54 -16.11 -10.24
N PRO A 243 -11.11 -17.30 -9.79
CA PRO A 243 -9.88 -17.90 -10.23
C PRO A 243 -9.82 -18.05 -11.77
N PRO A 244 -8.63 -17.90 -12.36
CA PRO A 244 -8.46 -17.97 -13.81
C PRO A 244 -8.65 -19.38 -14.38
N THR A 245 -8.58 -20.39 -13.51
CA THR A 245 -8.87 -21.79 -13.84
C THR A 245 -10.36 -22.11 -13.92
N THR A 246 -11.24 -21.20 -13.50
CA THR A 246 -12.70 -21.37 -13.52
C THR A 246 -13.22 -21.53 -14.95
N ARG A 247 -14.10 -22.52 -15.14
CA ARG A 247 -14.61 -22.96 -16.45
C ARG A 247 -16.09 -22.70 -16.67
N THR A 248 -16.89 -22.67 -15.61
CA THR A 248 -18.34 -22.44 -15.69
C THR A 248 -18.77 -21.27 -14.82
N ALA A 249 -19.92 -20.66 -15.14
CA ALA A 249 -20.46 -19.59 -14.31
C ALA A 249 -20.82 -20.12 -12.91
N LYS A 250 -21.45 -21.30 -12.84
CA LYS A 250 -21.76 -21.97 -11.55
C LYS A 250 -20.54 -22.17 -10.67
N GLU A 251 -19.41 -22.61 -11.22
CA GLU A 251 -18.15 -22.75 -10.48
C GLU A 251 -17.65 -21.41 -9.94
N GLY A 252 -17.69 -20.36 -10.76
CA GLY A 252 -17.32 -19.01 -10.34
C GLY A 252 -18.21 -18.49 -9.20
N VAL A 253 -19.53 -18.62 -9.33
CA VAL A 253 -20.47 -18.21 -8.27
C VAL A 253 -20.23 -19.01 -7.00
N ALA A 254 -20.12 -20.35 -7.07
CA ALA A 254 -19.84 -21.19 -5.91
C ALA A 254 -18.56 -20.77 -5.17
N TRP A 255 -17.49 -20.45 -5.91
CA TRP A 255 -16.23 -20.00 -5.35
C TRP A 255 -16.36 -18.71 -4.54
N THR A 256 -17.20 -17.77 -4.98
CA THR A 256 -17.45 -16.50 -4.23
C THR A 256 -18.10 -16.72 -2.87
N PHE A 257 -18.74 -17.88 -2.65
CA PHE A 257 -19.27 -18.32 -1.36
C PHE A 257 -18.34 -19.28 -0.60
N GLY A 258 -17.14 -19.56 -1.11
CA GLY A 258 -16.21 -20.54 -0.53
C GLY A 258 -16.66 -21.99 -0.69
N LEU A 259 -17.47 -22.29 -1.72
CA LEU A 259 -18.06 -23.62 -1.97
C LEU A 259 -17.53 -24.22 -3.28
N GLY A 260 -17.57 -25.56 -3.37
CA GLY A 260 -17.42 -26.29 -4.64
C GLY A 260 -18.73 -26.30 -5.44
N GLN A 261 -18.64 -26.36 -6.77
CA GLN A 261 -19.80 -26.28 -7.65
C GLN A 261 -20.81 -27.41 -7.45
N GLU A 262 -20.34 -28.57 -7.00
CA GLU A 262 -21.13 -29.76 -6.69
C GLU A 262 -21.98 -29.61 -5.43
N VAL A 263 -21.60 -28.70 -4.51
CA VAL A 263 -22.33 -28.40 -3.28
C VAL A 263 -23.25 -27.18 -3.47
N TYR A 264 -22.96 -26.33 -4.44
CA TYR A 264 -23.71 -25.10 -4.66
C TYR A 264 -25.08 -25.36 -5.32
N GLU A 265 -26.15 -25.14 -4.56
CA GLU A 265 -27.54 -25.13 -5.02
C GLU A 265 -28.15 -23.73 -4.85
N PRO A 266 -28.29 -22.93 -5.92
CA PRO A 266 -28.88 -21.61 -5.80
C PRO A 266 -30.38 -21.72 -5.45
N VAL A 267 -30.78 -21.11 -4.34
CA VAL A 267 -32.19 -21.04 -3.92
C VAL A 267 -32.92 -20.09 -4.87
N ARG A 268 -33.70 -20.64 -5.81
CA ARG A 268 -34.66 -19.85 -6.60
C ARG A 268 -35.83 -19.46 -5.70
N GLN A 269 -35.96 -18.18 -5.36
CA GLN A 269 -37.27 -17.63 -5.02
C GLN A 269 -37.94 -17.21 -6.34
N THR A 270 -39.16 -17.71 -6.53
CA THR A 270 -39.99 -17.51 -7.72
C THR A 270 -40.73 -16.19 -7.64
#